data_AF-A0A1I4LUF3-F1
#
_entry.id   AF-A0A1I4LUF3-F1
#
_cell.length_a   1.000
_cell.length_b   1.000
_cell.length_c   1.000
_cell.angle_alpha   90.00
_cell.angle_beta   90.00
_cell.angle_gamma   90.00
#
_symmetry.space_group_name_H-M   'P 1'
#
loop_
_entity.id
_entity.type
_entity.pdbx_description
1 polymer ?
#
loop_
_entity_poly.entity_id
_entity_poly.type
_entity_poly.pdbx_seq_one_letter_code
_entity_poly.pdbx_strand_id
1 'polypeptide(L)'
;MRFRRLILLSILLFALSFGWAGGTDYITGLLPAIPSSQKITTHFASSWERTYRMIALKSAVNEKLNKSNYITIQYIPLAMQQSIIAVEDNRFYRHYGFDIEGILRAMLVNMQSGGFSEGGSTITQQLIKNLFLTQEKTYGRKAEEFFLAMNMELRYSKEEILEMYLNTIYFGSGAYGIGDAAKIYFDKAPVNLTLAECSLLAGLPTAPSLNSPYVDFNAAKQRQAIVLSAMARQGYIGTQTAEEARLTPIKLAK
;
A
#
# COMPACT_ATOMS: atom_id res chain seq x y z
N MET A 1 -5.55 8.05 -28.32
CA MET A 1 -6.68 8.86 -27.79
C MET A 1 -8.00 8.09 -27.61
N ARG A 2 -8.37 7.15 -28.49
CA ARG A 2 -9.66 6.43 -28.42
C ARG A 2 -9.78 5.44 -27.24
N PHE A 3 -8.71 4.73 -26.90
CA PHE A 3 -8.69 3.77 -25.77
C PHE A 3 -8.89 4.44 -24.40
N ARG A 4 -8.24 5.60 -24.16
CA ARG A 4 -8.41 6.40 -22.94
C ARG A 4 -9.84 6.92 -22.76
N ARG A 5 -10.52 7.32 -23.84
CA ARG A 5 -11.91 7.79 -23.80
C ARG A 5 -12.89 6.65 -23.53
N LEU A 6 -12.65 5.47 -24.10
CA LEU A 6 -13.46 4.28 -23.86
C LEU A 6 -13.38 3.84 -22.39
N ILE A 7 -12.18 3.79 -21.80
CA ILE A 7 -12.01 3.44 -20.38
C ILE A 7 -12.68 4.47 -19.45
N LEU A 8 -12.56 5.77 -19.74
CA LEU A 8 -13.23 6.81 -18.96
C LEU A 8 -14.77 6.71 -19.04
N LEU A 9 -15.31 6.36 -20.21
CA LEU A 9 -16.74 6.06 -20.40
C LEU A 9 -17.16 4.80 -19.64
N SER A 10 -16.35 3.74 -19.65
CA SER A 10 -16.60 2.53 -18.87
C SER A 10 -16.60 2.81 -17.36
N ILE A 11 -15.70 3.68 -16.88
CA ILE A 11 -15.64 4.11 -15.47
C ILE A 11 -16.85 4.98 -15.11
N LEU A 12 -17.28 5.88 -15.99
CA LEU A 12 -18.49 6.69 -15.79
C LEU A 12 -19.73 5.80 -15.72
N LEU A 13 -19.86 4.84 -16.64
CA LEU A 13 -20.97 3.88 -16.68
C LEU A 13 -20.95 2.94 -15.47
N PHE A 14 -19.77 2.52 -15.03
CA PHE A 14 -19.59 1.72 -13.82
C PHE A 14 -19.98 2.51 -12.55
N ALA A 15 -19.54 3.77 -12.43
CA ALA A 15 -19.92 4.66 -11.33
C ALA A 15 -21.44 4.93 -11.31
N LEU A 16 -22.06 5.09 -12.47
CA LEU A 16 -23.52 5.21 -12.62
C LEU A 16 -24.25 3.92 -12.21
N SER A 17 -23.71 2.74 -12.53
CA SER A 17 -24.29 1.46 -12.10
C SER A 17 -24.16 1.21 -10.59
N PHE A 18 -23.11 1.74 -9.95
CA PHE A 18 -22.93 1.64 -8.50
C PHE A 18 -23.77 2.64 -7.71
N GLY A 19 -24.14 3.77 -8.33
CA GLY A 19 -25.20 4.65 -7.80
C GLY A 19 -26.55 3.93 -7.67
N TRP A 20 -26.77 2.87 -8.44
CA TRP A 20 -27.96 2.01 -8.38
C TRP A 20 -27.78 0.79 -7.46
N ALA A 21 -26.56 0.26 -7.34
CA ALA A 21 -26.23 -0.87 -6.46
C ALA A 21 -26.19 -0.53 -4.95
N GLY A 22 -26.36 0.75 -4.59
CA GLY A 22 -26.67 1.18 -3.22
C GLY A 22 -28.15 1.06 -2.83
N GLY A 23 -29.01 0.60 -3.75
CA GLY A 23 -30.44 0.40 -3.52
C GLY A 23 -30.79 -1.06 -3.23
N THR A 24 -30.54 -1.54 -2.01
CA THR A 24 -31.11 -2.82 -1.53
C THR A 24 -31.76 -2.74 -0.15
N ASP A 25 -32.16 -1.56 0.31
CA ASP A 25 -32.91 -1.40 1.57
C ASP A 25 -34.36 -0.89 1.39
N TYR A 26 -34.91 -0.96 0.17
CA TYR A 26 -36.31 -0.64 -0.09
C TYR A 26 -37.10 -1.91 -0.40
N ILE A 27 -37.64 -2.57 0.63
CA ILE A 27 -39.03 -3.09 0.76
C ILE A 27 -39.02 -3.90 2.06
N THR A 28 -39.36 -3.27 3.19
CA THR A 28 -40.02 -3.89 4.36
C THR A 28 -40.22 -2.82 5.44
N GLY A 29 -41.37 -2.14 5.43
CA GLY A 29 -41.78 -1.27 6.53
C GLY A 29 -42.73 -0.15 6.12
N LEU A 30 -44.03 -0.45 6.11
CA LEU A 30 -45.11 0.53 6.11
C LEU A 30 -44.95 1.48 7.33
N LEU A 31 -45.10 2.80 7.12
CA LEU A 31 -44.91 3.94 8.05
C LEU A 31 -45.68 3.85 9.40
N PRO A 32 -45.37 4.66 10.46
CA PRO A 32 -44.32 5.69 10.63
C PRO A 32 -43.54 5.63 11.98
N ALA A 33 -42.27 6.03 11.96
CA ALA A 33 -41.65 6.78 13.07
C ALA A 33 -40.54 7.63 12.45
N ILE A 34 -40.66 8.96 12.50
CA ILE A 34 -39.66 9.89 11.97
C ILE A 34 -38.39 9.76 12.85
N PRO A 35 -37.27 9.22 12.36
CA PRO A 35 -36.02 9.23 13.10
C PRO A 35 -35.29 10.55 12.81
N SER A 36 -34.66 11.09 13.85
CA SER A 36 -33.88 12.32 13.87
C SER A 36 -32.94 12.48 12.66
N SER A 37 -32.83 13.72 12.19
CA SER A 37 -32.09 14.24 11.01
C SER A 37 -30.58 13.95 10.96
N GLN A 38 -30.06 13.10 11.83
CA GLN A 38 -28.62 12.84 12.00
C GLN A 38 -28.10 11.64 11.19
N LYS A 39 -28.96 10.79 10.61
CA LYS A 39 -28.54 9.59 9.85
C LYS A 39 -28.49 9.77 8.33
N ILE A 40 -29.10 10.81 7.78
CA ILE A 40 -29.12 11.04 6.31
C ILE A 40 -27.82 11.67 5.81
N THR A 41 -27.10 12.40 6.67
CA THR A 41 -25.88 13.13 6.30
C THR A 41 -24.65 12.22 6.15
N THR A 42 -24.59 11.09 6.85
CA THR A 42 -23.41 10.21 6.86
C THR A 42 -23.27 9.37 5.58
N HIS A 43 -24.38 8.86 5.03
CA HIS A 43 -24.37 8.03 3.81
C HIS A 43 -24.21 8.84 2.51
N PHE A 44 -24.73 10.08 2.47
CA PHE A 44 -24.51 10.98 1.34
C PHE A 44 -23.05 11.48 1.30
N ALA A 45 -22.49 11.82 2.47
CA ALA A 45 -21.08 12.15 2.58
C ALA A 45 -20.19 10.99 2.12
N SER A 46 -20.49 9.74 2.50
CA SER A 46 -19.69 8.58 2.09
C SER A 46 -19.77 8.29 0.58
N SER A 47 -20.96 8.40 -0.03
CA SER A 47 -21.13 8.14 -1.48
C SER A 47 -20.50 9.24 -2.34
N TRP A 48 -20.62 10.51 -1.91
CA TRP A 48 -19.97 11.64 -2.58
C TRP A 48 -18.45 11.60 -2.43
N GLU A 49 -17.92 11.27 -1.26
CA GLU A 49 -16.47 11.06 -1.03
C GLU A 49 -15.89 9.99 -1.95
N ARG A 50 -16.58 8.85 -2.10
CA ARG A 50 -16.17 7.77 -3.02
C ARG A 50 -16.15 8.26 -4.47
N THR A 51 -17.18 9.00 -4.86
CA THR A 51 -17.29 9.57 -6.22
C THR A 51 -16.22 10.64 -6.48
N TYR A 52 -15.95 11.51 -5.50
CA TYR A 52 -14.91 12.53 -5.55
C TYR A 52 -13.53 11.91 -5.77
N ARG A 53 -13.18 10.82 -5.08
CA ARG A 53 -11.90 10.12 -5.27
C ARG A 53 -11.73 9.54 -6.67
N MET A 54 -12.82 9.10 -7.30
CA MET A 54 -12.77 8.57 -8.68
C MET A 54 -12.57 9.67 -9.73
N ILE A 55 -13.18 10.84 -9.52
CA ILE A 55 -13.20 11.94 -10.51
C ILE A 55 -12.01 12.89 -10.29
N ALA A 56 -11.69 13.22 -9.04
CA ALA A 56 -10.68 14.18 -8.61
C ALA A 56 -9.54 13.52 -7.80
N LEU A 57 -9.05 12.36 -8.24
CA LEU A 57 -8.05 11.56 -7.52
C LEU A 57 -6.84 12.39 -7.05
N LYS A 58 -6.30 13.30 -7.90
CA LYS A 58 -5.12 14.09 -7.54
C LYS A 58 -5.36 15.00 -6.32
N SER A 59 -6.53 15.63 -6.24
CA SER A 59 -6.90 16.46 -5.10
C SER A 59 -7.08 15.61 -3.84
N ALA A 60 -7.80 14.50 -3.96
CA ALA A 60 -8.03 13.57 -2.84
C ALA A 60 -6.71 12.99 -2.29
N VAL A 61 -5.75 12.65 -3.15
CA VAL A 61 -4.40 12.22 -2.73
C VAL A 61 -3.70 13.34 -1.97
N ASN A 62 -3.64 14.55 -2.54
CA ASN A 62 -2.95 15.69 -1.95
C ASN A 62 -3.52 16.13 -0.58
N GLU A 63 -4.80 15.87 -0.32
CA GLU A 63 -5.45 16.08 0.98
C GLU A 63 -5.05 15.04 2.04
N LYS A 64 -4.66 13.82 1.61
CA LYS A 64 -4.31 12.71 2.49
C LYS A 64 -2.82 12.60 2.79
N LEU A 65 -1.96 13.11 1.91
CA LEU A 65 -0.52 13.07 2.13
C LEU A 65 -0.10 13.99 3.28
N ASN A 66 0.71 13.46 4.20
CA ASN A 66 1.34 14.26 5.23
C ASN A 66 2.47 15.10 4.63
N LYS A 67 2.24 16.41 4.46
CA LYS A 67 3.18 17.32 3.79
C LYS A 67 4.37 17.73 4.66
N SER A 68 4.27 17.68 5.99
CA SER A 68 5.33 18.19 6.86
C SER A 68 6.57 17.30 6.87
N ASN A 69 6.37 15.98 6.78
CA ASN A 69 7.43 14.97 6.84
C ASN A 69 7.60 14.25 5.49
N TYR A 70 7.12 14.84 4.40
CA TYR A 70 7.16 14.22 3.07
C TYR A 70 8.59 14.24 2.50
N ILE A 71 9.08 13.08 2.11
CA ILE A 71 10.43 12.88 1.57
C ILE A 71 10.32 12.55 0.10
N THR A 72 10.89 13.41 -0.75
CA THR A 72 10.95 13.14 -2.19
C THR A 72 11.87 11.96 -2.49
N ILE A 73 11.57 11.20 -3.54
CA ILE A 73 12.17 9.91 -3.88
C ILE A 73 13.69 9.98 -4.02
N GLN A 74 14.24 11.11 -4.47
CA GLN A 74 15.69 11.31 -4.57
C GLN A 74 16.43 11.32 -3.21
N TYR A 75 15.73 11.59 -2.11
CA TYR A 75 16.27 11.55 -0.75
C TYR A 75 15.94 10.23 -0.03
N ILE A 76 15.29 9.30 -0.72
CA ILE A 76 15.06 7.95 -0.24
C ILE A 76 16.12 7.04 -0.87
N PRO A 77 16.94 6.32 -0.09
CA PRO A 77 17.97 5.44 -0.63
C PRO A 77 17.41 4.45 -1.64
N LEU A 78 18.14 4.23 -2.73
CA LEU A 78 17.79 3.22 -3.73
C LEU A 78 17.63 1.83 -3.09
N ALA A 79 18.44 1.52 -2.08
CA ALA A 79 18.33 0.30 -1.29
C ALA A 79 16.94 0.15 -0.63
N MET A 80 16.35 1.22 -0.11
CA MET A 80 15.00 1.19 0.49
C MET A 80 13.93 0.96 -0.58
N GLN A 81 14.02 1.70 -1.69
CA GLN A 81 13.09 1.56 -2.82
C GLN A 81 13.09 0.11 -3.32
N GLN A 82 14.27 -0.44 -3.59
CA GLN A 82 14.45 -1.81 -4.07
C GLN A 82 14.06 -2.86 -3.04
N SER A 83 14.31 -2.63 -1.74
CA SER A 83 13.90 -3.54 -0.66
C SER A 83 12.38 -3.71 -0.62
N ILE A 84 11.65 -2.60 -0.67
CA ILE A 84 10.18 -2.60 -0.69
C ILE A 84 9.64 -3.25 -1.96
N ILE A 85 10.14 -2.85 -3.13
CA ILE A 85 9.74 -3.47 -4.40
C ILE A 85 10.02 -4.98 -4.34
N ALA A 86 11.17 -5.39 -3.83
CA ALA A 86 11.55 -6.79 -3.84
C ALA A 86 10.60 -7.68 -3.02
N VAL A 87 10.14 -7.19 -1.86
CA VAL A 87 9.34 -7.99 -0.92
C VAL A 87 7.84 -7.79 -1.09
N GLU A 88 7.38 -6.60 -1.45
CA GLU A 88 5.95 -6.28 -1.57
C GLU A 88 5.41 -6.47 -2.99
N ASP A 89 6.22 -6.19 -4.02
CA ASP A 89 5.74 -6.14 -5.41
C ASP A 89 6.88 -6.24 -6.42
N ASN A 90 7.43 -7.44 -6.59
CA ASN A 90 8.65 -7.67 -7.39
C ASN A 90 8.51 -7.34 -8.89
N ARG A 91 7.29 -7.12 -9.36
CA ARG A 91 6.97 -6.75 -10.72
C ARG A 91 6.32 -5.37 -10.81
N PHE A 92 6.54 -4.53 -9.79
CA PHE A 92 5.98 -3.19 -9.68
C PHE A 92 6.05 -2.39 -10.99
N TYR A 93 7.20 -2.40 -11.67
CA TYR A 93 7.39 -1.65 -12.93
C TYR A 93 6.78 -2.32 -14.18
N ARG A 94 6.26 -3.55 -14.08
CA ARG A 94 5.77 -4.36 -15.21
C ARG A 94 4.25 -4.43 -15.31
N HIS A 95 3.52 -4.06 -14.26
CA HIS A 95 2.05 -4.07 -14.26
C HIS A 95 1.47 -2.66 -14.12
N TYR A 96 0.16 -2.51 -14.30
CA TYR A 96 -0.58 -1.25 -14.15
C TYR A 96 -1.57 -1.38 -13.00
N GLY A 97 -1.11 -1.35 -11.76
CA GLY A 97 -1.95 -1.42 -10.55
C GLY A 97 -2.38 -2.80 -10.11
N PHE A 98 -2.39 -3.80 -10.99
CA PHE A 98 -2.77 -5.17 -10.66
C PHE A 98 -1.84 -6.19 -11.34
N ASP A 99 -1.28 -7.12 -10.56
CA ASP A 99 -0.38 -8.16 -11.08
C ASP A 99 -1.08 -9.53 -11.13
N ILE A 100 -1.68 -9.86 -12.28
CA ILE A 100 -2.40 -11.13 -12.49
C ILE A 100 -1.47 -12.33 -12.29
N GLU A 101 -0.30 -12.28 -12.91
CA GLU A 101 0.71 -13.33 -12.80
C GLU A 101 1.26 -13.44 -11.36
N GLY A 102 1.44 -12.32 -10.65
CA GLY A 102 1.85 -12.30 -9.24
C GLY A 102 0.80 -12.96 -8.34
N ILE A 103 -0.48 -12.70 -8.59
CA ILE A 103 -1.59 -13.33 -7.89
C ILE A 103 -1.63 -14.84 -8.16
N LEU A 104 -1.50 -15.27 -9.41
CA LEU A 104 -1.48 -16.69 -9.76
C LEU A 104 -0.30 -17.42 -9.10
N ARG A 105 0.89 -16.80 -9.11
CA ARG A 105 2.07 -17.33 -8.42
C ARG A 105 1.86 -17.41 -6.91
N ALA A 106 1.39 -16.35 -6.28
CA ALA A 106 1.12 -16.33 -4.84
C ALA A 106 0.08 -17.39 -4.45
N MET A 107 -0.95 -17.59 -5.28
CA MET A 107 -1.94 -18.65 -5.09
C MET A 107 -1.30 -20.04 -5.14
N LEU A 108 -0.47 -20.32 -6.14
CA LEU A 108 0.24 -21.61 -6.26
C LEU A 108 1.18 -21.87 -5.07
N VAL A 109 1.97 -20.86 -4.67
CA VAL A 109 2.88 -20.96 -3.51
C VAL A 109 2.10 -21.23 -2.24
N ASN A 110 1.03 -20.46 -1.99
CA ASN A 110 0.21 -20.62 -0.78
C ASN A 110 -0.49 -21.99 -0.70
N MET A 111 -0.90 -22.54 -1.84
CA MET A 111 -1.44 -23.91 -1.93
C MET A 111 -0.38 -24.97 -1.58
N GLN A 112 0.85 -24.79 -2.05
CA GLN A 112 1.96 -25.72 -1.79
C GLN A 112 2.48 -25.63 -0.35
N SER A 113 2.52 -24.42 0.24
CA SER A 113 3.02 -24.19 1.59
C SER A 113 1.98 -24.39 2.70
N GLY A 114 0.73 -24.70 2.35
CA GLY A 114 -0.35 -24.92 3.32
C GLY A 114 -0.74 -23.69 4.15
N GLY A 115 -0.45 -22.47 3.66
CA GLY A 115 -0.64 -21.23 4.41
C GLY A 115 -0.53 -19.96 3.54
N PHE A 116 -0.93 -18.80 4.09
CA PHE A 116 -0.90 -17.50 3.40
C PHE A 116 0.48 -16.82 3.51
N SER A 117 1.49 -17.37 2.83
CA SER A 117 2.89 -16.92 2.90
C SER A 117 3.17 -15.69 2.01
N GLU A 118 2.60 -15.64 0.80
CA GLU A 118 2.77 -14.51 -0.13
C GLU A 118 1.47 -13.71 -0.30
N GLY A 119 1.60 -12.38 -0.23
CA GLY A 119 0.52 -11.44 -0.50
C GLY A 119 0.43 -11.11 -1.99
N GLY A 120 -0.76 -11.21 -2.57
CA GLY A 120 -0.99 -10.90 -3.99
C GLY A 120 -1.37 -9.43 -4.30
N SER A 121 -1.21 -8.50 -3.35
CA SER A 121 -1.59 -7.09 -3.56
C SER A 121 -0.38 -6.25 -3.95
N THR A 122 -0.53 -5.44 -5.00
CA THR A 122 0.52 -4.54 -5.51
C THR A 122 0.77 -3.35 -4.59
N ILE A 123 1.92 -2.69 -4.73
CA ILE A 123 2.22 -1.44 -4.01
C ILE A 123 1.14 -0.39 -4.25
N THR A 124 0.64 -0.28 -5.48
CA THR A 124 -0.43 0.67 -5.84
C THR A 124 -1.73 0.36 -5.09
N GLN A 125 -2.12 -0.91 -5.00
CA GLN A 125 -3.28 -1.35 -4.23
C GLN A 125 -3.12 -1.05 -2.75
N GLN A 126 -1.94 -1.33 -2.20
CA GLN A 126 -1.64 -1.05 -0.80
C GLN A 126 -1.67 0.45 -0.51
N LEU A 127 -1.15 1.29 -1.41
CA LEU A 127 -1.22 2.75 -1.31
C LEU A 127 -2.67 3.24 -1.26
N ILE A 128 -3.52 2.78 -2.18
CA ILE A 128 -4.95 3.14 -2.20
C ILE A 128 -5.65 2.72 -0.91
N LYS A 129 -5.38 1.50 -0.45
CA LYS A 129 -5.93 0.99 0.82
C LYS A 129 -5.54 1.91 1.98
N ASN A 130 -4.28 2.32 2.06
CA ASN A 130 -3.79 3.15 3.15
C ASN A 130 -4.31 4.60 3.10
N LEU A 131 -4.51 5.18 1.91
CA LEU A 131 -4.99 6.56 1.78
C LEU A 131 -6.51 6.70 1.97
N PHE A 132 -7.28 5.72 1.48
CA PHE A 132 -8.70 5.94 1.23
C PHE A 132 -9.63 4.90 1.87
N LEU A 133 -9.20 3.65 1.99
CA LEU A 133 -10.14 2.56 2.29
C LEU A 133 -10.12 2.20 3.78
N THR A 134 -11.28 1.81 4.27
CA THR A 134 -11.41 1.21 5.60
C THR A 134 -10.83 -0.20 5.61
N GLN A 135 -10.59 -0.76 6.79
CA GLN A 135 -10.05 -2.12 6.95
C GLN A 135 -11.11 -3.22 6.71
N GLU A 136 -12.34 -2.87 6.34
CA GLU A 136 -13.45 -3.81 6.14
C GLU A 136 -13.18 -4.78 4.99
N LYS A 137 -13.30 -6.09 5.20
CA LYS A 137 -12.99 -7.08 4.16
C LYS A 137 -14.23 -7.45 3.33
N THR A 138 -14.75 -6.51 2.54
CA THR A 138 -15.89 -6.74 1.63
C THR A 138 -15.46 -6.81 0.15
N TYR A 139 -16.22 -7.54 -0.67
CA TYR A 139 -15.99 -7.60 -2.12
C TYR A 139 -16.16 -6.22 -2.79
N GLY A 140 -17.13 -5.42 -2.33
CA GLY A 140 -17.33 -4.05 -2.82
C GLY A 140 -16.12 -3.16 -2.58
N ARG A 141 -15.52 -3.21 -1.37
CA ARG A 141 -14.26 -2.49 -1.08
C ARG A 141 -13.13 -2.96 -1.99
N LYS A 142 -13.01 -4.28 -2.24
CA LYS A 142 -11.94 -4.79 -3.11
C LYS A 142 -12.11 -4.38 -4.58
N ALA A 143 -13.35 -4.29 -5.06
CA ALA A 143 -13.63 -3.73 -6.39
C ALA A 143 -13.23 -2.25 -6.45
N GLU A 144 -13.59 -1.46 -5.44
CA GLU A 144 -13.20 -0.04 -5.36
C GLU A 144 -11.67 0.14 -5.33
N GLU A 145 -10.95 -0.69 -4.56
CA GLU A 145 -9.48 -0.73 -4.54
C GLU A 145 -8.90 -0.95 -5.94
N PHE A 146 -9.49 -1.88 -6.71
CA PHE A 146 -9.07 -2.17 -8.08
C PHE A 146 -9.24 -0.95 -8.99
N PHE A 147 -10.43 -0.31 -9.01
CA PHE A 147 -10.67 0.85 -9.88
C PHE A 147 -9.81 2.05 -9.50
N LEU A 148 -9.63 2.31 -8.21
CA LEU A 148 -8.77 3.40 -7.74
C LEU A 148 -7.29 3.13 -8.04
N ALA A 149 -6.81 1.89 -7.90
CA ALA A 149 -5.43 1.53 -8.25
C ALA A 149 -5.16 1.72 -9.76
N MET A 150 -6.09 1.29 -10.61
CA MET A 150 -6.01 1.56 -12.06
C MET A 150 -6.02 3.05 -12.36
N ASN A 151 -6.87 3.83 -11.67
CA ASN A 151 -6.97 5.28 -11.85
C ASN A 151 -5.68 6.01 -11.44
N MET A 152 -5.04 5.54 -10.35
CA MET A 152 -3.75 6.02 -9.86
C MET A 152 -2.65 5.83 -10.90
N GLU A 153 -2.54 4.62 -11.47
CA GLU A 153 -1.52 4.26 -12.49
C GLU A 153 -1.70 5.01 -13.82
N LEU A 154 -2.91 5.50 -14.09
CA LEU A 154 -3.18 6.34 -15.26
C LEU A 154 -2.77 7.82 -15.05
N ARG A 155 -2.59 8.26 -13.80
CA ARG A 155 -2.42 9.68 -13.42
C ARG A 155 -1.05 10.00 -12.82
N TYR A 156 -0.36 8.98 -12.33
CA TYR A 156 0.93 9.07 -11.68
C TYR A 156 1.89 8.07 -12.30
N SER A 157 3.16 8.46 -12.38
CA SER A 157 4.26 7.58 -12.71
C SER A 157 4.52 6.57 -11.60
N LYS A 158 5.26 5.50 -11.92
CA LYS A 158 5.68 4.49 -10.93
C LYS A 158 6.53 5.08 -9.81
N GLU A 159 7.37 6.06 -10.13
CA GLU A 159 8.21 6.76 -9.16
C GLU A 159 7.35 7.58 -8.18
N GLU A 160 6.39 8.36 -8.68
CA GLU A 160 5.44 9.09 -7.82
C GLU A 160 4.61 8.15 -6.94
N ILE A 161 4.17 7.00 -7.47
CA ILE A 161 3.42 6.01 -6.69
C ILE A 161 4.29 5.43 -5.57
N LEU A 162 5.53 5.06 -5.87
CA LEU A 162 6.46 4.53 -4.88
C LEU A 162 6.82 5.58 -3.82
N GLU A 163 7.04 6.83 -4.23
CA GLU A 163 7.27 7.97 -3.34
C GLU A 163 6.11 8.15 -2.37
N MET A 164 4.88 8.22 -2.88
CA MET A 164 3.67 8.32 -2.04
C MET A 164 3.51 7.13 -1.12
N TYR A 165 3.77 5.91 -1.60
CA TYR A 165 3.72 4.70 -0.78
C TYR A 165 4.69 4.75 0.39
N LEU A 166 5.96 5.05 0.11
CA LEU A 166 7.01 5.13 1.13
C LEU A 166 6.77 6.24 2.15
N ASN A 167 6.02 7.28 1.80
CA ASN A 167 5.64 8.36 2.72
C ASN A 167 4.34 8.08 3.49
N THR A 168 3.59 7.03 3.15
CA THR A 168 2.27 6.75 3.76
C THR A 168 2.23 5.43 4.54
N ILE A 169 3.03 4.44 4.13
CA ILE A 169 3.00 3.12 4.73
C ILE A 169 3.36 3.15 6.22
N TYR A 170 2.63 2.37 7.02
CA TYR A 170 2.89 2.24 8.45
C TYR A 170 4.00 1.22 8.70
N PHE A 171 5.10 1.68 9.33
CA PHE A 171 6.25 0.84 9.66
C PHE A 171 6.20 0.25 11.08
N GLY A 172 5.18 0.59 11.87
CA GLY A 172 5.10 0.19 13.29
C GLY A 172 5.55 1.30 14.22
N SER A 173 5.33 1.14 15.53
CA SER A 173 5.74 2.10 16.56
C SER A 173 5.32 3.56 16.31
N GLY A 174 4.16 3.79 15.68
CA GLY A 174 3.68 5.13 15.32
C GLY A 174 4.39 5.77 14.12
N ALA A 175 5.31 5.05 13.45
CA ALA A 175 6.03 5.54 12.28
C ALA A 175 5.18 5.44 11.01
N TYR A 176 4.71 6.58 10.49
CA TYR A 176 4.02 6.67 9.21
C TYR A 176 4.94 7.29 8.16
N GLY A 177 5.32 6.47 7.19
CA GLY A 177 6.27 6.86 6.16
C GLY A 177 7.75 6.74 6.59
N ILE A 178 8.62 6.80 5.59
CA ILE A 178 10.05 6.52 5.73
C ILE A 178 10.80 7.56 6.56
N GLY A 179 10.35 8.82 6.54
CA GLY A 179 10.90 9.90 7.38
C GLY A 179 10.78 9.56 8.86
N ASP A 180 9.55 9.27 9.30
CA ASP A 180 9.28 8.90 10.68
C ASP A 180 9.96 7.58 11.05
N ALA A 181 9.97 6.59 10.16
CA ALA A 181 10.62 5.31 10.43
C ALA A 181 12.15 5.44 10.60
N ALA A 182 12.82 6.20 9.74
CA ALA A 182 14.27 6.45 9.86
C ALA A 182 14.62 7.15 11.19
N LYS A 183 13.78 8.10 11.61
CA LYS A 183 13.95 8.82 12.87
C LYS A 183 13.67 7.93 14.07
N ILE A 184 12.54 7.22 14.09
CA ILE A 184 12.10 6.40 15.22
C ILE A 184 13.04 5.22 15.43
N TYR A 185 13.40 4.48 14.37
CA TYR A 185 14.18 3.25 14.53
C TYR A 185 15.69 3.49 14.62
N PHE A 186 16.23 4.56 14.02
CA PHE A 186 17.68 4.74 13.88
C PHE A 186 18.20 6.14 14.22
N ASP A 187 17.31 7.10 14.52
CA ASP A 187 17.65 8.51 14.73
C ASP A 187 18.39 9.13 13.52
N LYS A 188 17.98 8.76 12.31
CA LYS A 188 18.63 9.17 11.05
C LYS A 188 17.69 9.87 10.09
N ALA A 189 18.27 10.68 9.20
CA ALA A 189 17.61 11.08 7.97
C ALA A 189 17.51 9.86 7.02
N PRO A 190 16.43 9.72 6.22
CA PRO A 190 16.25 8.58 5.31
C PRO A 190 17.44 8.33 4.39
N VAL A 191 18.02 9.38 3.82
CA VAL A 191 19.18 9.30 2.91
C VAL A 191 20.42 8.63 3.53
N ASN A 192 20.51 8.62 4.87
CA ASN A 192 21.63 8.04 5.61
C ASN A 192 21.38 6.60 6.07
N LEU A 193 20.26 5.98 5.68
CA LEU A 193 19.98 4.58 5.99
C LEU A 193 20.89 3.66 5.16
N THR A 194 21.46 2.67 5.84
CA THR A 194 22.25 1.61 5.22
C THR A 194 21.35 0.52 4.59
N LEU A 195 21.90 -0.32 3.72
CA LEU A 195 21.18 -1.48 3.17
C LEU A 195 20.61 -2.40 4.27
N ALA A 196 21.35 -2.59 5.36
CA ALA A 196 20.89 -3.38 6.51
C ALA A 196 19.65 -2.74 7.17
N GLU A 197 19.67 -1.44 7.37
CA GLU A 197 18.55 -0.70 7.97
C GLU A 197 17.34 -0.63 7.03
N CYS A 198 17.56 -0.36 5.74
CA CYS A 198 16.52 -0.37 4.70
C CYS A 198 15.82 -1.72 4.60
N SER A 199 16.59 -2.82 4.55
CA SER A 199 16.03 -4.17 4.47
C SER A 199 15.28 -4.58 5.74
N LEU A 200 15.69 -4.08 6.92
CA LEU A 200 14.96 -4.29 8.17
C LEU A 200 13.60 -3.56 8.12
N LEU A 201 13.60 -2.27 7.76
CA LEU A 201 12.36 -1.48 7.64
C LEU A 201 11.40 -2.03 6.61
N ALA A 202 11.90 -2.48 5.45
CA ALA A 202 11.07 -3.07 4.41
C ALA A 202 10.38 -4.38 4.83
N GLY A 203 10.87 -5.03 5.89
CA GLY A 203 10.23 -6.21 6.47
C GLY A 203 9.02 -5.90 7.36
N LEU A 204 8.90 -4.67 7.84
CA LEU A 204 7.91 -4.29 8.85
C LEU A 204 6.46 -4.21 8.32
N PRO A 205 6.17 -3.62 7.14
CA PRO A 205 4.81 -3.38 6.66
C PRO A 205 3.86 -4.59 6.69
N THR A 206 4.38 -5.79 6.46
CA THR A 206 3.58 -7.03 6.44
C THR A 206 2.91 -7.33 7.78
N ALA A 207 3.58 -7.05 8.90
CA ALA A 207 3.06 -7.25 10.25
C ALA A 207 3.74 -6.29 11.24
N PRO A 208 3.41 -4.98 11.20
CA PRO A 208 4.22 -3.96 11.88
C PRO A 208 4.30 -4.13 13.41
N SER A 209 3.24 -4.66 14.03
CA SER A 209 3.20 -4.90 15.47
C SER A 209 4.00 -6.14 15.90
N LEU A 210 4.11 -7.15 15.04
CA LEU A 210 4.80 -8.41 15.34
C LEU A 210 6.28 -8.35 14.95
N ASN A 211 6.59 -7.71 13.83
CA ASN A 211 7.94 -7.63 13.28
C ASN A 211 8.73 -6.43 13.81
N SER A 212 8.17 -5.63 14.73
CA SER A 212 8.88 -4.47 15.27
C SER A 212 10.14 -4.91 16.01
N PRO A 213 11.32 -4.36 15.68
CA PRO A 213 12.57 -4.70 16.36
C PRO A 213 12.61 -4.26 17.82
N TYR A 214 11.69 -3.39 18.25
CA TYR A 214 11.48 -3.04 19.67
C TYR A 214 10.67 -4.06 20.45
N VAL A 215 9.93 -4.93 19.75
CA VAL A 215 9.10 -5.99 20.35
C VAL A 215 9.85 -7.32 20.29
N ASP A 216 10.27 -7.72 19.08
CA ASP A 216 11.06 -8.93 18.84
C ASP A 216 12.11 -8.67 17.76
N PHE A 217 13.34 -8.42 18.22
CA PHE A 217 14.46 -8.17 17.33
C PHE A 217 14.82 -9.38 16.47
N ASN A 218 14.65 -10.61 16.99
CA ASN A 218 14.97 -11.82 16.24
C ASN A 218 13.96 -12.05 15.11
N ALA A 219 12.67 -11.85 15.37
CA ALA A 219 11.64 -11.88 14.34
C ALA A 219 11.88 -10.81 13.25
N ALA A 220 12.25 -9.59 13.66
CA ALA A 220 12.62 -8.53 12.73
C ALA A 220 13.82 -8.93 11.84
N LYS A 221 14.86 -9.54 12.41
CA LYS A 221 16.04 -10.03 11.67
C LYS A 221 15.73 -11.20 10.74
N GLN A 222 14.83 -12.11 11.12
CA GLN A 222 14.35 -13.17 10.24
C GLN A 222 13.61 -12.58 9.03
N ARG A 223 12.76 -11.58 9.26
CA ARG A 223 12.05 -10.90 8.19
C ARG A 223 12.99 -10.10 7.29
N GLN A 224 14.00 -9.45 7.84
CA GLN A 224 15.07 -8.80 7.08
C GLN A 224 15.77 -9.80 6.13
N ALA A 225 16.07 -11.01 6.59
CA ALA A 225 16.70 -12.03 5.77
C ALA A 225 15.84 -12.43 4.55
N ILE A 226 14.51 -12.46 4.71
CA ILE A 226 13.57 -12.68 3.62
C ILE A 226 13.65 -11.54 2.59
N VAL A 227 13.70 -10.28 3.05
CA VAL A 227 13.85 -9.10 2.18
C VAL A 227 15.16 -9.17 1.39
N LEU A 228 16.29 -9.37 2.08
CA LEU A 228 17.61 -9.46 1.44
C LEU A 228 17.68 -10.60 0.42
N SER A 229 17.09 -11.75 0.75
CA SER A 229 16.97 -12.88 -0.18
C SER A 229 16.12 -12.53 -1.39
N ALA A 230 15.02 -11.79 -1.21
CA ALA A 230 14.17 -11.34 -2.31
C ALA A 230 14.90 -10.34 -3.22
N MET A 231 15.67 -9.42 -2.65
CA MET A 231 16.51 -8.48 -3.40
C MET A 231 17.58 -9.20 -4.22
N ALA A 232 18.25 -10.19 -3.62
CA ALA A 232 19.25 -10.99 -4.32
C ALA A 232 18.64 -11.80 -5.47
N ARG A 233 17.48 -12.45 -5.25
CA ARG A 233 16.76 -13.18 -6.31
C ARG A 233 16.34 -12.30 -7.49
N GLN A 234 16.10 -11.01 -7.24
CA GLN A 234 15.73 -10.05 -8.28
C GLN A 234 16.94 -9.34 -8.92
N GLY A 235 18.15 -9.64 -8.44
CA GLY A 235 19.38 -9.05 -8.96
C GLY A 235 19.62 -7.60 -8.53
N TYR A 236 18.92 -7.09 -7.52
CA TYR A 236 19.21 -5.76 -6.98
C TYR A 236 20.55 -5.71 -6.23
N ILE A 237 20.94 -6.83 -5.61
CA ILE A 237 22.21 -7.01 -4.90
C ILE A 237 22.76 -8.42 -5.16
N GLY A 238 24.06 -8.61 -4.95
CA GLY A 238 24.68 -9.94 -4.96
C GLY A 238 24.34 -10.75 -3.70
N THR A 239 24.44 -12.08 -3.77
CA THR A 239 24.22 -12.98 -2.62
C THR A 239 25.19 -12.70 -1.48
N GLN A 240 26.45 -12.41 -1.79
CA GLN A 240 27.45 -12.02 -0.79
C GLN A 240 27.05 -10.72 -0.07
N THR A 241 26.66 -9.69 -0.82
CA THR A 241 26.19 -8.41 -0.25
C THR A 241 24.95 -8.59 0.63
N ALA A 242 24.03 -9.49 0.24
CA ALA A 242 22.88 -9.85 1.05
C ALA A 242 23.30 -10.46 2.40
N GLU A 243 24.25 -11.40 2.41
CA GLU A 243 24.75 -12.00 3.66
C GLU A 243 25.52 -11.00 4.53
N GLU A 244 26.36 -10.16 3.94
CA GLU A 244 27.08 -9.09 4.65
C GLU A 244 26.10 -8.12 5.32
N ALA A 245 25.06 -7.68 4.59
CA ALA A 245 24.02 -6.81 5.14
C ALA A 245 23.19 -7.51 6.23
N ARG A 246 22.96 -8.82 6.11
CA ARG A 246 22.26 -9.62 7.13
C ARG A 246 23.07 -9.71 8.42
N LEU A 247 24.39 -9.84 8.33
CA LEU A 247 25.30 -9.94 9.49
C LEU A 247 25.70 -8.58 10.07
N THR A 248 25.50 -7.49 9.33
CA THR A 248 25.80 -6.14 9.79
C THR A 248 25.03 -5.85 11.09
N PRO A 249 25.73 -5.44 12.16
CA PRO A 249 25.08 -5.04 13.41
C PRO A 249 24.18 -3.82 13.18
N ILE A 250 22.93 -3.93 13.64
CA ILE A 250 21.96 -2.84 13.59
C ILE A 250 21.81 -2.27 15.00
N LYS A 251 22.01 -0.96 15.13
CA LYS A 251 21.82 -0.24 16.39
C LYS A 251 20.52 0.56 16.30
N LEU A 252 19.53 0.19 17.11
CA LEU A 252 18.29 0.95 17.22
C LEU A 252 18.51 2.26 17.97
N ALA A 253 17.70 3.27 17.66
CA ALA A 253 17.56 4.46 18.48
C ALA A 253 17.01 4.06 19.87
N LYS A 254 17.49 4.76 20.90
CA LYS A 254 17.06 4.56 22.28
C LYS A 254 15.73 5.26 22.56
#